data_AF-A0A3M1HBK3-F1
#
_entry.id   AF-A0A3M1HBK3-F1
#
_cell.length_a   1.000
_cell.length_b   1.000
_cell.length_c   1.000
_cell.angle_alpha   90.00
_cell.angle_beta   90.00
_cell.angle_gamma   90.00
#
_symmetry.space_group_name_H-M   'P 1'
#
loop_
_entity.id
_entity.type
_entity.pdbx_description
1 polymer ?
#
loop_
_entity_poly.entity_id
_entity_poly.type
_entity_poly.pdbx_seq_one_letter_code
_entity_poly.pdbx_strand_id
1 'polypeptide(L)'
;MEQKIVRNVEKNINKIWDLVVLFFQTKLSFLNIYQKYEHDVLKHAAERGVDRRDLRLSQEEVSKLIDFSQLVQLRNVYLTPLKELSHELFRRADSTDPFDRWVNSIFHEISILKEEHYRVKKIAAEYEVVNEDEEFSLILDEVHEAFPRIIHHVYQLFQKTTHRLEMILPKFNRTKVLVRSVFLFGEELLRPHYENGLESFYYKMYPEGGPFEGYTVAAKSFLDSGFFAEAKEAIEKAASCKSILNNESLNNEPWFQEISAEFTKIYHYCKQHSMSGGEVHPS
;
A
#
# COMPACT_ATOMS: atom_id res chain seq x y z
N MET A 1 25.84 -24.37 -5.98
CA MET A 1 25.75 -22.89 -5.90
C MET A 1 24.47 -22.39 -6.56
N GLU A 2 24.15 -22.84 -7.77
CA GLU A 2 22.89 -22.52 -8.49
C GLU A 2 21.60 -22.90 -7.74
N GLN A 3 21.51 -24.08 -7.12
CA GLN A 3 20.32 -24.48 -6.34
C GLN A 3 20.03 -23.58 -5.13
N LYS A 4 21.05 -22.92 -4.56
CA LYS A 4 20.90 -21.99 -3.42
C LYS A 4 20.44 -20.60 -3.90
N ILE A 5 20.82 -20.22 -5.12
CA ILE A 5 20.38 -18.98 -5.79
C ILE A 5 18.91 -19.13 -6.22
N VAL A 6 18.53 -20.25 -6.86
CA VAL A 6 17.14 -20.52 -7.27
C VAL A 6 16.20 -20.58 -6.06
N ARG A 7 16.59 -21.29 -4.98
CA ARG A 7 15.79 -21.33 -3.73
C ARG A 7 15.64 -19.98 -3.05
N ASN A 8 16.65 -19.10 -3.10
CA ASN A 8 16.53 -17.75 -2.55
C ASN A 8 15.62 -16.85 -3.40
N VAL A 9 15.65 -17.01 -4.73
CA VAL A 9 14.74 -16.29 -5.65
C VAL A 9 13.28 -16.74 -5.42
N GLU A 10 13.02 -18.05 -5.30
CA GLU A 10 11.68 -18.58 -5.03
C GLU A 10 11.14 -18.17 -3.64
N LYS A 11 12.00 -18.13 -2.61
CA LYS A 11 11.62 -17.70 -1.26
C LYS A 11 11.25 -16.21 -1.19
N ASN A 12 11.84 -15.38 -2.06
CA ASN A 12 11.57 -13.95 -2.16
C ASN A 12 10.35 -13.63 -3.03
N ILE A 13 10.04 -14.46 -4.04
CA ILE A 13 8.89 -14.26 -4.93
C ILE A 13 7.56 -14.35 -4.18
N ASN A 14 7.45 -15.20 -3.16
CA ASN A 14 6.21 -15.34 -2.38
C ASN A 14 5.94 -14.16 -1.44
N LYS A 15 6.95 -13.33 -1.15
CA LYS A 15 6.89 -12.23 -0.18
C LYS A 15 6.40 -10.91 -0.75
N ILE A 16 6.27 -10.81 -2.08
CA ILE A 16 5.82 -9.57 -2.71
C ILE A 16 4.37 -9.23 -2.35
N TRP A 17 3.51 -10.23 -2.14
CA TRP A 17 2.16 -10.01 -1.66
C TRP A 17 2.16 -9.45 -0.24
N ASP A 18 2.95 -10.05 0.66
CA ASP A 18 3.10 -9.57 2.04
C ASP A 18 3.59 -8.11 2.06
N LEU A 19 4.50 -7.75 1.14
CA LEU A 19 4.97 -6.38 0.97
C LEU A 19 3.83 -5.45 0.56
N VAL A 20 3.02 -5.83 -0.43
CA VAL A 20 1.87 -5.05 -0.90
C VAL A 20 0.87 -4.82 0.23
N VAL A 21 0.51 -5.88 0.95
CA VAL A 21 -0.40 -5.81 2.11
C VAL A 21 0.15 -4.87 3.17
N LEU A 22 1.38 -5.11 3.64
CA LEU A 22 2.00 -4.30 4.69
C LEU A 22 2.13 -2.84 4.25
N PHE A 23 2.53 -2.58 3.00
CA PHE A 23 2.70 -1.21 2.52
C PHE A 23 1.38 -0.43 2.54
N PHE A 24 0.31 -0.99 1.97
CA PHE A 24 -0.97 -0.29 1.90
C PHE A 24 -1.65 -0.17 3.28
N GLN A 25 -1.57 -1.19 4.13
CA GLN A 25 -2.04 -1.08 5.52
C GLN A 25 -1.27 0.00 6.31
N THR A 26 0.06 0.04 6.19
CA THR A 26 0.90 1.06 6.82
C THR A 26 0.51 2.45 6.31
N LYS A 27 0.37 2.61 4.99
CA LYS A 27 -0.02 3.86 4.36
C LYS A 27 -1.39 4.32 4.83
N LEU A 28 -2.39 3.44 4.91
CA LEU A 28 -3.72 3.75 5.42
C LEU A 28 -3.66 4.20 6.88
N SER A 29 -2.93 3.47 7.72
CA SER A 29 -2.74 3.85 9.13
C SER A 29 -2.13 5.23 9.28
N PHE A 30 -1.12 5.58 8.46
CA PHE A 30 -0.54 6.92 8.46
C PHE A 30 -1.49 7.98 7.91
N LEU A 31 -2.22 7.69 6.82
CA LEU A 31 -3.17 8.63 6.24
C LEU A 31 -4.26 9.05 7.24
N ASN A 32 -4.72 8.13 8.08
CA ASN A 32 -5.67 8.45 9.15
C ASN A 32 -5.07 9.43 10.17
N ILE A 33 -3.81 9.23 10.58
CA ILE A 33 -3.08 10.16 11.46
C ILE A 33 -2.92 11.52 10.78
N TYR A 34 -2.49 11.53 9.52
CA TYR A 34 -2.29 12.72 8.71
C TYR A 34 -3.58 13.55 8.57
N GLN A 35 -4.68 12.91 8.19
CA GLN A 35 -5.96 13.59 7.97
C GLN A 35 -6.52 14.17 9.26
N LYS A 36 -6.41 13.43 10.37
CA LYS A 36 -6.80 13.94 11.69
C LYS A 36 -5.96 15.15 12.09
N TYR A 37 -4.63 15.04 11.97
CA TYR A 37 -3.72 16.15 12.25
C TYR A 37 -4.07 17.40 11.43
N GLU A 38 -4.25 17.26 10.11
CA GLU A 38 -4.60 18.38 9.23
C GLU A 38 -5.97 18.99 9.60
N HIS A 39 -6.95 18.15 9.92
CA HIS A 39 -8.27 18.62 10.36
C HIS A 39 -8.16 19.44 11.65
N ASP A 40 -7.46 18.92 12.66
CA ASP A 40 -7.34 19.56 13.97
C ASP A 40 -6.55 20.87 13.89
N VAL A 41 -5.45 20.91 13.12
CA VAL A 41 -4.66 22.14 12.88
C VAL A 41 -5.50 23.20 12.17
N LEU A 42 -6.21 22.84 11.09
CA LEU A 42 -7.04 23.79 10.35
C LEU A 42 -8.21 24.30 11.19
N LYS A 43 -8.81 23.44 12.01
CA LYS A 43 -9.86 23.82 12.95
C LYS A 43 -9.34 24.85 13.96
N HIS A 44 -8.20 24.59 14.60
CA HIS A 44 -7.62 25.53 15.56
C HIS A 44 -7.19 26.86 14.93
N ALA A 45 -6.66 26.84 13.71
CA ALA A 45 -6.33 28.05 12.96
C ALA A 45 -7.59 28.89 12.66
N ALA A 46 -8.67 28.23 12.21
CA ALA A 46 -9.95 28.89 11.93
C ALA A 46 -10.60 29.48 13.18
N GLU A 47 -10.60 28.75 14.31
CA GLU A 47 -11.14 29.23 15.60
C GLU A 47 -10.41 30.48 16.13
N ARG A 48 -9.13 30.63 15.80
CA ARG A 48 -8.28 31.76 16.21
C ARG A 48 -8.20 32.87 15.16
N GLY A 49 -8.71 32.65 13.96
CA GLY A 49 -8.62 33.60 12.85
C GLY A 49 -7.20 33.86 12.37
N VAL A 50 -6.30 32.87 12.47
CA VAL A 50 -4.89 32.96 12.05
C VAL A 50 -4.58 32.00 10.91
N ASP A 51 -3.51 32.25 10.17
CA ASP A 51 -2.96 31.25 9.25
C ASP A 51 -2.36 30.08 10.03
N ARG A 52 -2.38 28.88 9.45
CA ARG A 52 -1.81 27.68 10.10
C ARG A 52 -0.31 27.81 10.41
N ARG A 53 0.43 28.64 9.66
CA ARG A 53 1.87 28.88 9.87
C ARG A 53 2.13 29.73 11.11
N ASP A 54 1.18 30.59 11.43
CA ASP A 54 1.21 31.49 12.59
C ASP A 54 0.50 30.88 13.80
N LEU A 55 -0.10 29.70 13.65
CA LEU A 55 -0.76 29.00 14.74
C LEU A 55 0.26 28.65 15.84
N ARG A 56 -0.08 29.06 17.07
CA ARG A 56 0.60 28.67 18.30
C ARG A 56 -0.41 28.07 19.25
N LEU A 57 -0.14 26.85 19.67
CA LEU A 57 -0.99 26.04 20.53
C LEU A 57 -0.34 25.87 21.89
N SER A 58 -1.15 25.66 22.91
CA SER A 58 -0.67 25.25 24.22
C SER A 58 -0.09 23.82 24.18
N GLN A 59 0.71 23.46 25.19
CA GLN A 59 1.23 22.11 25.38
C GLN A 59 0.13 21.04 25.29
N GLU A 60 -1.01 21.27 25.95
CA GLU A 60 -2.12 20.33 25.99
C GLU A 60 -2.71 20.14 24.59
N GLU A 61 -2.91 21.22 23.84
CA GLU A 61 -3.45 21.19 22.47
C GLU A 61 -2.48 20.51 21.50
N VAL A 62 -1.19 20.86 21.53
CA VAL A 62 -0.16 20.21 20.70
C VAL A 62 -0.12 18.71 20.97
N SER A 63 -0.17 18.30 22.24
CA SER A 63 -0.12 16.88 22.61
C SER A 63 -1.32 16.08 22.10
N LYS A 64 -2.47 16.75 21.89
CA LYS A 64 -3.71 16.16 21.38
C LYS A 64 -3.78 16.09 19.85
N LEU A 65 -2.98 16.88 19.12
CA LEU A 65 -2.93 16.86 17.65
C LEU A 65 -2.58 15.48 17.09
N ILE A 66 -1.81 14.69 17.84
CA ILE A 66 -1.38 13.36 17.42
C ILE A 66 -1.60 12.37 18.56
N ASP A 67 -2.26 11.25 18.26
CA ASP A 67 -2.43 10.17 19.22
C ASP A 67 -1.13 9.33 19.31
N PHE A 68 -0.47 9.41 20.47
CA PHE A 68 0.76 8.68 20.74
C PHE A 68 0.60 7.16 20.56
N SER A 69 -0.55 6.60 20.94
CA SER A 69 -0.79 5.16 20.83
C SER A 69 -0.85 4.73 19.36
N GLN A 70 -1.45 5.55 18.50
CA GLN A 70 -1.49 5.32 17.06
C GLN A 70 -0.10 5.47 16.43
N LEU A 71 0.72 6.42 16.89
CA LEU A 71 2.12 6.53 16.43
C LEU A 71 2.95 5.29 16.82
N VAL A 72 2.80 4.81 18.05
CA VAL A 72 3.48 3.60 18.52
C VAL A 72 3.04 2.38 17.71
N GLN A 73 1.73 2.25 17.44
CA GLN A 73 1.20 1.17 16.61
C GLN A 73 1.72 1.27 15.18
N LEU A 74 1.64 2.44 14.54
CA LEU A 74 2.20 2.70 13.21
C LEU A 74 3.66 2.26 13.13
N ARG A 75 4.48 2.66 14.11
CA ARG A 75 5.90 2.37 14.13
C ARG A 75 6.20 0.90 14.36
N ASN A 76 5.63 0.30 15.40
CA ASN A 76 6.01 -1.04 15.85
C ASN A 76 5.30 -2.17 15.09
N VAL A 77 4.01 -2.00 14.78
CA VAL A 77 3.18 -3.06 14.18
C VAL A 77 3.26 -3.03 12.66
N TYR A 78 3.32 -1.83 12.07
CA TYR A 78 3.25 -1.68 10.62
C TYR A 78 4.62 -1.38 9.99
N LEU A 79 5.32 -0.33 10.45
CA LEU A 79 6.58 0.09 9.83
C LEU A 79 7.76 -0.83 10.14
N THR A 80 7.86 -1.42 11.34
CA THR A 80 8.95 -2.37 11.64
C THR A 80 8.93 -3.57 10.68
N PRO A 81 7.80 -4.33 10.54
CA PRO A 81 7.76 -5.44 9.58
C PRO A 81 7.94 -4.99 8.13
N LEU A 82 7.36 -3.84 7.75
CA LEU A 82 7.52 -3.30 6.39
C LEU A 82 8.98 -2.99 6.08
N LYS A 83 9.71 -2.38 7.02
CA LYS A 83 11.13 -2.08 6.90
C LYS A 83 11.98 -3.34 6.81
N GLU A 84 11.69 -4.36 7.63
CA GLU A 84 12.44 -5.62 7.58
C GLU A 84 12.23 -6.32 6.25
N LEU A 85 10.98 -6.37 5.78
CA LEU A 85 10.62 -6.99 4.52
C LEU A 85 11.17 -6.22 3.30
N SER A 86 11.17 -4.88 3.34
CA SER A 86 11.77 -4.07 2.27
C SER A 86 13.26 -4.31 2.16
N HIS A 87 13.97 -4.40 3.30
CA HIS A 87 15.40 -4.68 3.33
C HIS A 87 15.69 -6.06 2.73
N GLU A 88 14.93 -7.08 3.14
CA GLU A 88 15.11 -8.43 2.64
C GLU A 88 14.91 -8.53 1.11
N LEU A 89 13.90 -7.84 0.58
CA LEU A 89 13.55 -7.91 -0.84
C LEU A 89 14.46 -7.07 -1.74
N PHE A 90 14.95 -5.93 -1.25
CA PHE A 90 15.51 -4.90 -2.10
C PHE A 90 16.92 -4.43 -1.75
N ARG A 91 17.49 -4.85 -0.61
CA ARG A 91 18.89 -4.60 -0.29
C ARG A 91 19.79 -5.70 -0.85
N ARG A 92 20.82 -5.29 -1.58
CA ARG A 92 21.90 -6.14 -2.09
C ARG A 92 23.23 -5.66 -1.52
N ALA A 93 24.29 -6.45 -1.72
CA ALA A 93 25.62 -6.12 -1.22
C ALA A 93 26.17 -4.80 -1.79
N ASP A 94 25.77 -4.43 -3.01
CA ASP A 94 26.29 -3.29 -3.78
C ASP A 94 25.23 -2.22 -4.12
N SER A 95 23.96 -2.47 -3.81
CA SER A 95 22.86 -1.62 -4.26
C SER A 95 21.64 -1.74 -3.35
N THR A 96 20.86 -0.66 -3.25
CA THR A 96 19.60 -0.61 -2.49
C THR A 96 18.55 0.07 -3.35
N ASP A 97 17.42 -0.60 -3.57
CA ASP A 97 16.30 -0.01 -4.30
C ASP A 97 15.78 1.25 -3.58
N PRO A 98 15.41 2.31 -4.32
CA PRO A 98 14.77 3.48 -3.72
C PRO A 98 13.57 3.17 -2.81
N PHE A 99 12.81 2.09 -3.09
CA PHE A 99 11.70 1.66 -2.24
C PHE A 99 12.14 1.42 -0.79
N ASP A 100 13.17 0.59 -0.59
CA ASP A 100 13.71 0.29 0.75
C ASP A 100 14.24 1.55 1.45
N ARG A 101 14.94 2.40 0.70
CA ARG A 101 15.46 3.67 1.22
C ARG A 101 14.34 4.55 1.78
N TRP A 102 13.26 4.72 1.03
CA TRP A 102 12.15 5.57 1.46
C TRP A 102 11.33 4.96 2.59
N VAL A 103 11.12 3.64 2.60
CA VAL A 103 10.52 2.95 3.76
C VAL A 103 11.37 3.19 5.02
N ASN A 104 12.69 3.08 4.91
CA ASN A 104 13.58 3.37 6.04
C ASN A 104 13.50 4.84 6.47
N SER A 105 13.44 5.80 5.53
CA SER A 105 13.23 7.21 5.85
C SER A 105 11.90 7.45 6.57
N ILE A 106 10.80 6.84 6.13
CA ILE A 106 9.50 6.94 6.83
C ILE A 106 9.61 6.41 8.26
N PHE A 107 10.26 5.26 8.44
CA PHE A 107 10.49 4.69 9.77
C PHE A 107 11.25 5.65 10.70
N HIS A 108 12.29 6.31 10.18
CA HIS A 108 13.09 7.27 10.95
C HIS A 108 12.29 8.52 11.30
N GLU A 109 11.61 9.13 10.34
CA GLU A 109 10.78 10.32 10.56
C GLU A 109 9.67 10.07 11.60
N ILE A 110 8.99 8.91 11.53
CA ILE A 110 7.99 8.53 12.54
C ILE A 110 8.62 8.29 13.91
N SER A 111 9.86 7.79 13.96
CA SER A 111 10.58 7.62 15.23
C SER A 111 10.91 8.97 15.86
N ILE A 112 11.36 9.94 15.06
CA ILE A 112 11.60 11.33 15.49
C ILE A 112 10.30 11.96 15.98
N LEU A 113 9.21 11.87 15.21
CA LEU A 113 7.91 12.42 15.60
C LEU A 113 7.41 11.87 16.94
N LYS A 114 7.63 10.57 17.18
CA LYS A 114 7.29 9.93 18.45
C LYS A 114 8.12 10.48 19.61
N GLU A 115 9.41 10.75 19.39
CA GLU A 115 10.30 11.35 20.39
C GLU A 115 9.90 12.79 20.70
N GLU A 116 9.62 13.62 19.68
CA GLU A 116 9.13 14.98 19.86
C GLU A 116 7.76 15.02 20.58
N HIS A 117 6.85 14.10 20.24
CA HIS A 117 5.57 13.97 20.95
C HIS A 117 5.75 13.63 22.43
N TYR A 118 6.65 12.68 22.73
CA TYR A 118 6.99 12.34 24.11
C TYR A 118 7.56 13.54 24.86
N ARG A 119 8.43 14.33 24.22
CA ARG A 119 9.03 15.55 24.79
C ARG A 119 7.96 16.58 25.17
N VAL A 120 6.99 16.88 24.29
CA VAL A 120 5.87 17.78 24.66
C VAL A 120 5.04 17.20 25.79
N LYS A 121 4.67 15.92 25.70
CA LYS A 121 3.73 15.32 26.65
C LYS A 121 4.32 15.14 28.05
N LYS A 122 5.63 14.90 28.16
CA LYS A 122 6.29 14.60 29.44
C LYS A 122 7.22 15.71 29.90
N ILE A 123 8.16 16.11 29.05
CA ILE A 123 9.25 17.01 29.44
C ILE A 123 8.74 18.45 29.55
N ALA A 124 7.98 18.96 28.57
CA ALA A 124 7.41 20.31 28.67
C ALA A 124 6.46 20.44 29.88
N ALA A 125 5.66 19.40 30.15
CA ALA A 125 4.78 19.38 31.31
C ALA A 125 5.55 19.41 32.65
N GLU A 126 6.77 18.88 32.70
CA GLU A 126 7.63 18.94 33.89
C GLU A 126 8.19 20.36 34.09
N TYR A 127 8.62 21.04 33.02
CA TYR A 127 9.13 22.41 33.08
C TYR A 127 8.05 23.46 33.43
N GLU A 128 6.82 23.25 32.95
CA GLU A 128 5.66 24.08 33.33
C GLU A 128 5.40 24.04 34.84
N VAL A 129 5.58 22.88 35.49
CA VAL A 129 5.37 22.72 36.94
C VAL A 129 6.43 23.44 37.77
N VAL A 130 7.66 23.57 37.25
CA VAL A 130 8.78 24.21 37.95
C VAL A 130 8.97 25.70 37.57
N ASN A 131 8.07 26.28 36.77
CA ASN A 131 8.13 27.66 36.25
C ASN A 131 9.43 27.99 35.48
N GLU A 132 9.96 27.04 34.72
CA GLU A 132 11.09 27.28 33.81
C GLU A 132 10.57 27.71 32.43
N ASP A 133 10.07 28.95 32.37
CA ASP A 133 9.33 29.49 31.22
C ASP A 133 10.15 29.52 29.91
N GLU A 134 11.47 29.69 29.99
CA GLU A 134 12.34 29.75 28.81
C GLU A 134 12.47 28.38 28.12
N GLU A 135 12.77 27.32 28.88
CA GLU A 135 12.89 25.96 28.35
C GLU A 135 11.53 25.41 27.89
N PHE A 136 10.45 25.70 28.63
CA PHE A 136 9.10 25.37 28.19
C PHE A 136 8.76 25.99 26.83
N SER A 137 9.03 27.29 26.67
CA SER A 137 8.74 28.01 25.42
C SER A 137 9.57 27.48 24.26
N LEU A 138 10.86 27.18 24.49
CA LEU A 138 11.77 26.63 23.49
C LEU A 138 11.27 25.26 22.97
N ILE A 139 10.82 24.37 23.87
CA ILE A 139 10.27 23.07 23.48
C ILE A 139 9.03 23.25 22.58
N LEU A 140 8.11 24.15 22.95
CA LEU A 140 6.90 24.38 22.16
C LEU A 140 7.20 24.97 20.80
N ASP A 141 8.10 25.96 20.70
CA ASP A 141 8.48 26.55 19.42
C ASP A 141 9.10 25.52 18.48
N GLU A 142 10.03 24.70 18.96
CA GLU A 142 10.64 23.63 18.18
C GLU A 142 9.60 22.63 17.66
N VAL A 143 8.59 22.31 18.46
CA VAL A 143 7.56 21.34 18.07
C VAL A 143 6.54 21.93 17.09
N HIS A 144 6.20 23.22 17.23
CA HIS A 144 5.36 23.93 16.25
C HIS A 144 6.01 23.94 14.86
N GLU A 145 7.33 23.91 14.77
CA GLU A 145 8.05 23.76 13.51
C GLU A 145 8.19 22.29 13.08
N ALA A 146 8.56 21.39 14.02
CA ALA A 146 8.89 20.02 13.71
C ALA A 146 7.69 19.17 13.27
N PHE A 147 6.56 19.25 13.96
CA PHE A 147 5.38 18.43 13.66
C PHE A 147 4.87 18.58 12.22
N PRO A 148 4.52 19.79 11.74
CA PRO A 148 4.02 19.95 10.38
C PRO A 148 5.07 19.51 9.35
N ARG A 149 6.34 19.88 9.56
CA ARG A 149 7.44 19.48 8.68
C ARG A 149 7.52 17.96 8.55
N ILE A 150 7.55 17.22 9.67
CA ILE A 150 7.68 15.76 9.66
C ILE A 150 6.43 15.11 9.06
N ILE A 151 5.23 15.51 9.47
CA ILE A 151 3.97 14.95 8.97
C ILE A 151 3.84 15.14 7.45
N HIS A 152 4.08 16.34 6.92
CA HIS A 152 4.04 16.59 5.48
C HIS A 152 5.15 15.85 4.74
N HIS A 153 6.35 15.74 5.33
CA HIS A 153 7.45 14.99 4.71
C HIS A 153 7.14 13.50 4.61
N VAL A 154 6.61 12.88 5.68
CA VAL A 154 6.21 11.46 5.66
C VAL A 154 5.11 11.22 4.62
N TYR A 155 4.13 12.12 4.50
CA TYR A 155 3.11 12.04 3.45
C TYR A 155 3.74 12.01 2.05
N GLN A 156 4.67 12.91 1.76
CA GLN A 156 5.41 12.92 0.49
C GLN A 156 6.24 11.65 0.28
N LEU A 157 6.87 11.11 1.33
CA LEU A 157 7.61 9.86 1.25
C LEU A 157 6.69 8.67 0.91
N PHE A 158 5.47 8.60 1.47
CA PHE A 158 4.50 7.58 1.07
C PHE A 158 4.06 7.71 -0.39
N GLN A 159 3.91 8.93 -0.91
CA GLN A 159 3.62 9.16 -2.33
C GLN A 159 4.75 8.65 -3.23
N LYS A 160 6.00 9.01 -2.93
CA LYS A 160 7.19 8.53 -3.65
C LYS A 160 7.27 7.00 -3.59
N THR A 161 7.09 6.42 -2.41
CA THR A 161 7.17 4.97 -2.19
C THR A 161 6.06 4.22 -2.93
N THR A 162 4.83 4.77 -2.96
CA THR A 162 3.73 4.23 -3.76
C THR A 162 4.13 4.18 -5.24
N HIS A 163 4.62 5.31 -5.77
CA HIS A 163 5.02 5.38 -7.17
C HIS A 163 6.13 4.38 -7.52
N ARG A 164 7.12 4.20 -6.64
CA ARG A 164 8.17 3.19 -6.88
C ARG A 164 7.64 1.76 -6.80
N LEU A 165 6.73 1.46 -5.88
CA LEU A 165 6.07 0.14 -5.85
C LEU A 165 5.38 -0.14 -7.18
N GLU A 166 4.60 0.81 -7.67
CA GLU A 166 3.89 0.71 -8.95
C GLU A 166 4.83 0.44 -10.13
N MET A 167 6.01 1.03 -10.17
CA MET A 167 7.01 0.75 -11.21
C MET A 167 7.65 -0.65 -11.10
N ILE A 168 7.62 -1.26 -9.93
CA ILE A 168 8.22 -2.57 -9.67
C ILE A 168 7.21 -3.71 -9.92
N LEU A 169 5.93 -3.46 -9.67
CA LEU A 169 4.85 -4.45 -9.79
C LEU A 169 4.81 -5.24 -11.11
N PRO A 170 5.03 -4.64 -12.30
CA PRO A 170 5.03 -5.39 -13.56
C PRO A 170 6.01 -6.56 -13.58
N LYS A 171 7.12 -6.49 -12.83
CA LYS A 171 8.12 -7.57 -12.76
C LYS A 171 7.62 -8.82 -12.02
N PHE A 172 6.56 -8.67 -11.23
CA PHE A 172 5.98 -9.73 -10.40
C PHE A 172 4.59 -10.15 -10.89
N ASN A 173 4.13 -9.61 -12.02
CA ASN A 173 2.75 -9.76 -12.49
C ASN A 173 2.39 -11.17 -12.99
N ARG A 174 3.34 -12.11 -13.01
CA ARG A 174 3.10 -13.54 -13.26
C ARG A 174 3.36 -14.42 -12.03
N THR A 175 3.71 -13.83 -10.88
CA THR A 175 3.91 -14.56 -9.63
C THR A 175 2.59 -15.14 -9.15
N LYS A 176 2.46 -16.47 -9.12
CA LYS A 176 1.20 -17.16 -8.79
C LYS A 176 0.57 -16.69 -7.48
N VAL A 177 1.37 -16.56 -6.42
CA VAL A 177 0.88 -16.09 -5.10
C VAL A 177 0.35 -14.66 -5.22
N LEU A 178 1.14 -13.73 -5.77
CA LEU A 178 0.72 -12.34 -5.93
C LEU A 178 -0.57 -12.23 -6.73
N VAL A 179 -0.61 -12.84 -7.92
CA VAL A 179 -1.75 -12.75 -8.84
C VAL A 179 -3.04 -13.24 -8.15
N ARG A 180 -2.98 -14.40 -7.49
CA ARG A 180 -4.16 -14.97 -6.82
C ARG A 180 -4.58 -14.16 -5.61
N SER A 181 -3.62 -13.73 -4.79
CA SER A 181 -3.92 -12.95 -3.59
C SER A 181 -4.47 -11.56 -3.93
N VAL A 182 -3.94 -10.91 -4.97
CA VAL A 182 -4.49 -9.65 -5.50
C VAL A 182 -5.93 -9.85 -5.97
N PHE A 183 -6.24 -10.95 -6.68
CA PHE A 183 -7.61 -11.24 -7.10
C PHE A 183 -8.56 -11.44 -5.91
N LEU A 184 -8.15 -12.24 -4.92
CA LEU A 184 -9.02 -12.63 -3.81
C LEU A 184 -9.19 -11.53 -2.76
N PHE A 185 -8.13 -10.76 -2.48
CA PHE A 185 -8.08 -9.85 -1.33
C PHE A 185 -7.76 -8.40 -1.72
N GLY A 186 -7.40 -8.15 -2.98
CA GLY A 186 -6.94 -6.84 -3.43
C GLY A 186 -8.02 -5.78 -3.35
N GLU A 187 -9.28 -6.11 -3.62
CA GLU A 187 -10.36 -5.11 -3.65
C GLU A 187 -10.55 -4.43 -2.28
N GLU A 188 -10.59 -5.18 -1.19
CA GLU A 188 -10.71 -4.63 0.16
C GLU A 188 -9.47 -3.79 0.54
N LEU A 189 -8.28 -4.30 0.22
CA LEU A 189 -7.01 -3.65 0.54
C LEU A 189 -6.81 -2.33 -0.23
N LEU A 190 -7.21 -2.28 -1.51
CA LEU A 190 -6.80 -1.24 -2.46
C LEU A 190 -7.83 -0.13 -2.64
N ARG A 191 -9.11 -0.39 -2.35
CA ARG A 191 -10.20 0.61 -2.44
C ARG A 191 -9.89 1.93 -1.72
N PRO A 192 -9.28 1.97 -0.52
CA PRO A 192 -8.93 3.24 0.13
C PRO A 192 -7.81 4.04 -0.57
N HIS A 193 -7.10 3.43 -1.52
CA HIS A 193 -5.89 4.00 -2.13
C HIS A 193 -6.04 4.32 -3.60
N TYR A 194 -7.05 3.77 -4.26
CA TYR A 194 -7.27 3.89 -5.70
C TYR A 194 -8.75 4.16 -5.99
N GLU A 195 -9.02 5.08 -6.91
CA GLU A 195 -10.37 5.51 -7.28
C GLU A 195 -11.28 4.35 -7.71
N ASN A 196 -10.74 3.39 -8.48
CA ASN A 196 -11.45 2.17 -8.89
C ASN A 196 -10.86 0.90 -8.25
N GLY A 197 -10.31 1.02 -7.03
CA GLY A 197 -9.83 -0.11 -6.24
C GLY A 197 -8.88 -1.04 -6.99
N LEU A 198 -9.24 -2.33 -7.06
CA LEU A 198 -8.44 -3.35 -7.72
C LEU A 198 -8.18 -3.07 -9.21
N GLU A 199 -9.14 -2.49 -9.93
CA GLU A 199 -8.98 -2.24 -11.37
C GLU A 199 -7.89 -1.22 -11.67
N SER A 200 -7.85 -0.13 -10.91
CA SER A 200 -6.77 0.85 -10.99
C SER A 200 -5.40 0.22 -10.67
N PHE A 201 -5.35 -0.73 -9.73
CA PHE A 201 -4.12 -1.44 -9.40
C PHE A 201 -3.68 -2.40 -10.51
N TYR A 202 -4.62 -3.02 -11.24
CA TYR A 202 -4.28 -3.83 -12.40
C TYR A 202 -3.60 -3.04 -13.50
N TYR A 203 -3.95 -1.77 -13.73
CA TYR A 203 -3.18 -0.91 -14.64
C TYR A 203 -1.73 -0.67 -14.18
N LYS A 204 -1.42 -0.86 -12.89
CA LYS A 204 -0.04 -0.80 -12.37
C LYS A 204 0.70 -2.12 -12.56
N MET A 205 0.02 -3.26 -12.44
CA MET A 205 0.61 -4.59 -12.68
C MET A 205 0.72 -4.94 -14.17
N TYR A 206 -0.23 -4.48 -14.98
CA TYR A 206 -0.41 -4.79 -16.40
C TYR A 206 -0.66 -3.47 -17.15
N PRO A 207 0.40 -2.70 -17.48
CA PRO A 207 0.23 -1.37 -18.09
C PRO A 207 -0.51 -1.37 -19.42
N GLU A 208 -0.39 -2.45 -20.20
CA GLU A 208 -1.01 -2.58 -21.52
C GLU A 208 -2.42 -3.18 -21.43
N GLY A 209 -2.57 -4.34 -20.77
CA GLY A 209 -3.84 -5.06 -20.71
C GLY A 209 -4.74 -4.73 -19.52
N GLY A 210 -4.25 -3.96 -18.54
CA GLY A 210 -5.03 -3.49 -17.39
C GLY A 210 -5.80 -4.61 -16.67
N PRO A 211 -7.05 -4.33 -16.24
CA PRO A 211 -7.92 -5.32 -15.59
C PRO A 211 -8.19 -6.56 -16.44
N PHE A 212 -8.34 -6.43 -17.76
CA PHE A 212 -8.62 -7.56 -18.64
C PHE A 212 -7.50 -8.62 -18.58
N GLU A 213 -6.25 -8.17 -18.71
CA GLU A 213 -5.10 -9.05 -18.57
C GLU A 213 -4.99 -9.59 -17.13
N GLY A 214 -5.15 -8.73 -16.12
CA GLY A 214 -5.03 -9.14 -14.72
C GLY A 214 -6.00 -10.24 -14.31
N TYR A 215 -7.26 -10.11 -14.71
CA TYR A 215 -8.28 -11.14 -14.48
C TYR A 215 -8.01 -12.41 -15.30
N THR A 216 -7.57 -12.30 -16.56
CA THR A 216 -7.24 -13.46 -17.40
C THR A 216 -6.08 -14.26 -16.82
N VAL A 217 -5.05 -13.57 -16.32
CA VAL A 217 -3.86 -14.19 -15.70
C VAL A 217 -4.22 -14.84 -14.37
N ALA A 218 -5.11 -14.22 -13.58
CA ALA A 218 -5.66 -14.83 -12.38
C ALA A 218 -6.45 -16.10 -12.71
N ALA A 219 -7.34 -16.05 -13.70
CA ALA A 219 -8.14 -17.18 -14.14
C ALA A 219 -7.25 -18.36 -14.56
N LYS A 220 -6.23 -18.09 -15.39
CA LYS A 220 -5.23 -19.10 -15.79
C LYS A 220 -4.53 -19.71 -14.57
N SER A 221 -4.06 -18.85 -13.67
CA SER A 221 -3.35 -19.28 -12.47
C SER A 221 -4.20 -20.19 -11.59
N PHE A 222 -5.48 -19.88 -11.39
CA PHE A 222 -6.40 -20.76 -10.64
C PHE A 222 -6.69 -22.07 -11.38
N LEU A 223 -6.96 -21.99 -12.68
CA LEU A 223 -7.25 -23.16 -13.51
C LEU A 223 -6.10 -24.16 -13.50
N ASP A 224 -4.87 -23.68 -13.71
CA ASP A 224 -3.64 -24.49 -13.67
C ASP A 224 -3.39 -25.16 -12.30
N SER A 225 -4.15 -24.81 -11.27
CA SER A 225 -4.08 -25.41 -9.94
C SER A 225 -5.39 -26.06 -9.47
N GLY A 226 -6.36 -26.23 -10.36
CA GLY A 226 -7.61 -26.93 -10.07
C GLY A 226 -8.65 -26.13 -9.28
N PHE A 227 -8.46 -24.82 -9.12
CA PHE A 227 -9.40 -23.92 -8.44
C PHE A 227 -10.44 -23.41 -9.45
N PHE A 228 -11.37 -24.28 -9.86
CA PHE A 228 -12.27 -24.01 -10.98
C PHE A 228 -13.29 -22.89 -10.70
N ALA A 229 -13.75 -22.75 -9.46
CA ALA A 229 -14.73 -21.71 -9.09
C ALA A 229 -14.11 -20.32 -9.21
N GLU A 230 -12.91 -20.15 -8.66
CA GLU A 230 -12.12 -18.92 -8.72
C GLU A 230 -11.67 -18.60 -10.14
N ALA A 231 -11.28 -19.63 -10.92
CA ALA A 231 -10.95 -19.46 -12.33
C ALA A 231 -12.14 -18.94 -13.14
N LYS A 232 -13.34 -19.47 -12.88
CA LYS A 232 -14.59 -19.02 -13.51
C LYS A 232 -14.94 -17.59 -13.11
N GLU A 233 -14.89 -17.26 -11.82
CA GLU A 233 -15.17 -15.90 -11.37
C GLU A 233 -14.21 -14.89 -12.02
N ALA A 234 -12.92 -15.22 -12.05
CA ALA A 234 -11.91 -14.37 -12.67
C ALA A 234 -12.14 -14.17 -14.17
N ILE A 235 -12.47 -15.22 -14.92
CA ILE A 235 -12.71 -15.09 -16.36
C ILE A 235 -14.01 -14.34 -16.68
N GLU A 236 -15.03 -14.44 -15.82
CA GLU A 236 -16.26 -13.64 -15.92
C GLU A 236 -15.99 -12.15 -15.70
N LYS A 237 -15.13 -11.80 -14.72
CA LYS A 237 -14.66 -10.41 -14.55
C LYS A 237 -13.85 -9.93 -15.75
N ALA A 238 -12.97 -10.76 -16.31
CA ALA A 238 -12.26 -10.43 -17.56
C ALA A 238 -13.23 -10.13 -18.72
N ALA A 239 -14.28 -10.94 -18.88
CA ALA A 239 -15.30 -10.76 -19.93
C ALA A 239 -16.10 -9.45 -19.77
N SER A 240 -16.15 -8.88 -18.56
CA SER A 240 -16.82 -7.61 -18.29
C SER A 240 -16.02 -6.38 -18.77
N CYS A 241 -14.72 -6.54 -19.09
CA CYS A 241 -13.83 -5.49 -19.60
C CYS A 241 -14.06 -5.19 -21.10
N LYS A 242 -15.29 -4.84 -21.46
CA LYS A 242 -15.77 -4.67 -22.85
C LYS A 242 -14.99 -3.66 -23.69
N SER A 243 -14.45 -2.61 -23.07
CA SER A 243 -13.71 -1.55 -23.78
C SER A 243 -12.42 -2.06 -24.42
N ILE A 244 -11.75 -3.01 -23.77
CA ILE A 244 -10.51 -3.63 -24.27
C ILE A 244 -10.83 -4.67 -25.35
N LEU A 245 -11.84 -5.52 -25.11
CA LEU A 245 -12.24 -6.57 -26.04
C LEU A 245 -12.75 -6.05 -27.40
N ASN A 246 -13.33 -4.84 -27.42
CA ASN A 246 -13.88 -4.24 -28.63
C ASN A 246 -12.91 -3.26 -29.31
N ASN A 247 -11.67 -3.12 -28.82
CA ASN A 247 -10.73 -2.16 -29.36
C ASN A 247 -9.99 -2.73 -30.57
N GLU A 248 -10.48 -2.41 -31.77
CA GLU A 248 -9.91 -2.90 -33.04
C GLU A 248 -8.43 -2.53 -33.23
N SER A 249 -7.96 -1.43 -32.62
CA SER A 249 -6.55 -1.02 -32.71
C SER A 249 -5.59 -1.99 -32.01
N LEU A 250 -6.07 -2.75 -31.03
CA LEU A 250 -5.27 -3.72 -30.29
C LEU A 250 -5.18 -5.08 -30.98
N ASN A 251 -6.04 -5.37 -31.96
CA ASN A 251 -6.13 -6.69 -32.60
C ASN A 251 -4.83 -7.15 -33.28
N ASN A 252 -3.95 -6.20 -33.64
CA ASN A 252 -2.67 -6.49 -34.27
C ASN A 252 -1.49 -6.51 -33.28
N GLU A 253 -1.72 -6.17 -32.01
CA GLU A 253 -0.68 -6.15 -31.00
C GLU A 253 -0.36 -7.58 -30.51
N PRO A 254 0.92 -8.03 -30.56
CA PRO A 254 1.27 -9.40 -30.19
C PRO A 254 0.86 -9.79 -28.77
N TRP A 255 1.03 -8.88 -27.80
CA TRP A 255 0.64 -9.12 -26.40
C TRP A 255 -0.87 -9.34 -26.26
N PHE A 256 -1.67 -8.59 -27.04
CA PHE A 256 -3.13 -8.65 -26.99
C PHE A 256 -3.65 -9.95 -27.63
N GLN A 257 -3.03 -10.40 -28.72
CA GLN A 257 -3.35 -11.68 -29.35
C GLN A 257 -3.07 -12.86 -28.41
N GLU A 258 -1.92 -12.84 -27.73
CA GLU A 258 -1.56 -13.89 -26.75
C GLU A 258 -2.57 -13.96 -25.62
N ILE A 259 -2.84 -12.83 -24.96
CA ILE A 259 -3.75 -12.81 -23.80
C ILE A 259 -5.20 -13.09 -24.21
N SER A 260 -5.65 -12.64 -25.39
CA SER A 260 -6.99 -12.92 -25.90
C SER A 260 -7.18 -14.39 -26.28
N ALA A 261 -6.16 -15.04 -26.83
CA ALA A 261 -6.18 -16.47 -27.08
C ALA A 261 -6.27 -17.27 -25.77
N GLU A 262 -5.50 -16.87 -24.75
CA GLU A 262 -5.56 -17.46 -23.42
C GLU A 262 -6.95 -17.26 -22.77
N PHE A 263 -7.49 -16.04 -22.80
CA PHE A 263 -8.83 -15.72 -22.35
C PHE A 263 -9.87 -16.64 -23.00
N THR A 264 -9.85 -16.73 -24.33
CA THR A 264 -10.81 -17.53 -25.11
C THR A 264 -10.77 -19.00 -24.72
N LYS A 265 -9.57 -19.56 -24.56
CA LYS A 265 -9.36 -20.94 -24.12
C LYS A 265 -9.97 -21.20 -22.74
N ILE A 266 -9.67 -20.33 -21.76
CA ILE A 266 -10.16 -20.47 -20.38
C ILE A 266 -11.68 -20.28 -20.34
N TYR A 267 -12.20 -19.27 -21.02
CA TYR A 267 -13.61 -18.96 -21.07
C TYR A 267 -14.44 -20.12 -21.62
N HIS A 268 -14.02 -20.72 -22.74
CA HIS A 268 -14.68 -21.91 -23.30
C HIS A 268 -14.60 -23.11 -22.35
N TYR A 269 -13.44 -23.34 -21.72
CA TYR A 269 -13.28 -24.41 -20.74
C TYR A 269 -14.27 -24.25 -19.57
N CYS A 270 -14.31 -23.08 -18.94
CA CYS A 270 -15.20 -22.78 -17.82
C CYS A 270 -16.69 -22.86 -18.22
N LYS A 271 -17.05 -22.47 -19.45
CA LYS A 271 -18.43 -22.57 -19.96
C LYS A 271 -18.87 -24.02 -20.15
N GLN A 272 -18.01 -24.88 -20.68
CA GLN A 272 -18.31 -26.30 -20.88
C GLN A 272 -18.47 -27.05 -19.55
N HIS A 273 -17.64 -26.74 -18.55
CA HIS A 273 -17.65 -27.41 -17.24
C HIS A 273 -18.65 -26.81 -16.24
N SER A 274 -19.32 -25.71 -16.60
CA SER A 274 -20.45 -25.19 -15.83
C SER A 274 -21.76 -25.96 -16.10
N MET A 275 -21.83 -26.76 -17.18
CA MET A 275 -23.02 -27.54 -17.54
C MET A 275 -23.04 -28.97 -16.97
N SER A 276 -21.96 -29.42 -16.34
CA SER A 276 -21.84 -30.76 -15.73
C SER A 276 -22.08 -30.77 -14.21
N GLY A 277 -22.41 -29.62 -13.59
CA GLY A 277 -22.70 -29.48 -12.16
C GLY A 277 -24.18 -29.62 -11.79
N GLY A 278 -25.00 -30.25 -12.63
CA GLY A 278 -26.39 -30.59 -12.29
C GLY A 278 -26.43 -31.70 -11.25
N GLU A 279 -26.90 -31.35 -10.05
CA GLU A 279 -27.44 -32.19 -8.98
C GLU A 279 -27.10 -33.70 -9.06
N VAL A 280 -26.06 -34.11 -8.32
CA VAL A 280 -26.01 -35.49 -7.84
C VAL A 280 -26.99 -35.58 -6.67
N HIS A 281 -28.24 -35.93 -6.97
CA HIS A 281 -29.18 -36.37 -5.94
C HIS A 281 -28.62 -37.62 -5.25
N PRO A 282 -28.53 -37.64 -3.91
CA PRO A 282 -28.17 -38.86 -3.20
C PRO A 282 -29.31 -39.87 -3.38
N SER A 283 -28.96 -41.02 -3.97
CA SER A 283 -29.79 -42.24 -3.97
C SER A 283 -29.61 -42.97 -2.64
#